data_AF-A0A1N7SK04-F1
#
_entry.id   AF-A0A1N7SK04-F1
#
_cell.length_a   1.000
_cell.length_b   1.000
_cell.length_c   1.000
_cell.angle_alpha   90.00
_cell.angle_beta   90.00
_cell.angle_gamma   90.00
#
_symmetry.space_group_name_H-M   'P 1'
#
loop_
_entity.id
_entity.type
_entity.pdbx_description
1 polymer ?
#
loop_
_entity_poly.entity_id
_entity_poly.type
_entity_poly.pdbx_seq_one_letter_code
_entity_poly.pdbx_strand_id
1 'polypeptide(L)' 'MEQEQTREQAGAPVAQDEQIRTRAYYLWQQAPEPKGSPDEYWEQARAEIEKEAPPVESGPVDGESLK' A
#
# COMPACT_ATOMS: atom_id res chain seq x y z
N MET A 1 -11.16 31.64 -2.99
CA MET A 1 -11.34 30.33 -2.32
C MET A 1 -10.48 29.35 -3.08
N GLU A 2 -9.18 29.64 -3.12
CA GLU A 2 -8.20 28.83 -3.82
C GLU A 2 -7.87 27.67 -2.91
N GLN A 3 -8.42 26.50 -3.25
CA GLN A 3 -7.67 25.26 -3.29
C GLN A 3 -6.56 25.18 -2.23
N GLU A 4 -6.92 25.13 -0.95
CA GLU A 4 -6.06 24.62 0.13
C GLU A 4 -5.95 23.08 0.01
N GLN A 5 -5.75 22.60 -1.22
CA GLN A 5 -5.57 21.22 -1.63
C GLN A 5 -4.09 20.79 -1.46
N THR A 6 -3.34 21.52 -0.64
CA THR A 6 -1.90 21.35 -0.44
C THR A 6 -1.58 20.55 0.83
N ARG A 7 -2.57 20.04 1.57
CA ARG A 7 -2.29 19.24 2.77
C ARG A 7 -2.00 17.76 2.51
N GLU A 8 -2.32 17.22 1.34
CA GLU A 8 -2.34 15.76 1.17
C GLU A 8 -1.16 15.20 0.35
N GLN A 9 -0.26 16.06 -0.11
CA GLN A 9 0.93 15.65 -0.86
C GLN A 9 2.18 15.59 0.02
N ALA A 10 2.09 14.89 1.14
CA ALA A 10 3.24 14.48 1.94
C ALA A 10 3.08 13.00 2.29
N GLY A 11 3.34 12.10 1.34
CA GLY A 11 2.95 10.71 1.55
C GLY A 11 3.63 9.62 0.73
N ALA A 12 4.57 9.91 -0.16
CA ALA A 12 5.23 8.84 -0.93
C ALA A 12 5.77 7.67 -0.05
N PRO A 13 6.39 7.90 1.13
CA PRO A 13 6.75 6.79 2.03
C PRO A 13 5.61 6.31 2.93
N VAL A 14 4.70 7.20 3.37
CA VAL A 14 3.63 6.86 4.31
C VAL A 14 2.58 5.96 3.66
N ALA A 15 2.21 6.26 2.42
CA ALA A 15 1.27 5.46 1.63
C ALA A 15 1.85 4.08 1.28
N GLN A 16 3.17 3.95 1.11
CA GLN A 16 3.81 2.65 0.87
C GLN A 16 3.80 1.81 2.15
N ASP A 17 4.20 2.38 3.29
CA ASP A 17 4.15 1.70 4.60
C ASP A 17 2.72 1.25 4.97
N GLU A 18 1.70 2.06 4.70
CA GLU A 18 0.30 1.69 4.95
C GLU A 18 -0.17 0.51 4.09
N GLN A 19 0.26 0.46 2.83
CA GLN A 19 -0.06 -0.68 1.96
C GLN A 19 0.68 -1.95 2.42
N ILE A 20 1.96 -1.84 2.82
CA ILE A 20 2.74 -2.95 3.38
C ILE A 20 2.05 -3.49 4.64
N ARG A 21 1.65 -2.60 5.55
CA ARG A 21 0.95 -2.97 6.78
C ARG A 21 -0.35 -3.72 6.50
N THR A 22 -1.13 -3.22 5.55
CA THR A 22 -2.41 -3.83 5.16
C THR A 22 -2.15 -5.23 4.60
N ARG A 23 -1.21 -5.37 3.67
CA ARG A 23 -0.88 -6.65 3.04
C ARG A 23 -0.29 -7.65 4.04
N ALA A 24 0.62 -7.21 4.91
CA ALA A 24 1.22 -8.02 5.96
C ALA A 24 0.16 -8.56 6.92
N TYR A 25 -0.81 -7.73 7.30
CA TYR A 25 -1.93 -8.14 8.13
C TYR A 25 -2.78 -9.20 7.46
N TYR A 26 -3.12 -9.04 6.18
CA TYR A 26 -3.87 -10.07 5.43
C TYR A 26 -3.09 -11.39 5.30
N LEU A 27 -1.80 -11.33 5.00
CA LEU A 27 -0.92 -12.51 4.92
C LEU A 27 -0.89 -13.26 6.25
N TRP A 28 -0.67 -12.55 7.35
CA TRP A 28 -0.68 -13.12 8.69
C TRP A 28 -2.05 -13.68 9.10
N GLN A 29 -3.14 -13.05 8.67
CA GLN A 29 -4.48 -13.51 8.98
C GLN A 29 -4.81 -14.83 8.28
N GLN A 30 -4.38 -14.97 7.01
CA GLN A 30 -4.59 -16.17 6.18
C GLN A 30 -3.55 -17.28 6.41
N ALA A 31 -2.44 -16.98 7.10
CA ALA A 31 -1.39 -17.96 7.34
C ALA A 31 -1.89 -19.15 8.18
N PRO A 32 -1.51 -20.39 7.82
CA PRO A 32 -1.83 -21.59 8.59
C PRO A 32 -1.08 -21.60 9.94
N GLU A 33 -1.60 -22.35 10.92
CA GLU A 33 -0.93 -22.52 12.21
C GLU A 33 0.17 -23.59 12.17
N PRO A 34 1.31 -23.35 12.86
CA PRO A 34 1.63 -22.16 13.66
C PRO A 34 1.98 -20.94 12.80
N LYS A 35 1.37 -19.79 13.14
CA LYS A 35 1.65 -18.54 12.42
C LYS A 35 3.09 -18.11 12.69
N GLY A 36 3.84 -17.85 11.62
CA GLY A 36 5.16 -17.22 11.67
C GLY A 36 5.17 -15.84 12.32
N SER A 37 6.36 -15.23 12.40
CA SER A 37 6.55 -13.91 12.99
C SER A 37 5.90 -12.80 12.15
N PRO A 38 5.32 -11.76 12.77
CA PRO A 38 4.75 -10.61 12.04
C PRO A 38 5.76 -9.91 11.12
N ASP A 39 7.03 -9.87 11.51
CA ASP A 39 8.12 -9.30 10.70
C ASP A 39 8.31 -10.04 9.36
N GLU A 40 8.13 -11.37 9.35
CA GLU A 40 8.28 -12.18 8.12
C GLU A 40 7.18 -11.86 7.10
N TYR A 41 5.95 -11.64 7.57
CA TYR A 41 4.84 -11.20 6.72
C TYR A 41 4.97 -9.74 6.30
N TRP A 42 5.59 -8.90 7.13
CA TRP A 42 5.91 -7.52 6.80
C TRP A 42 6.92 -7.45 5.66
N GLU A 43 8.01 -8.21 5.75
CA GLU A 43 9.02 -8.27 4.68
C GLU A 43 8.46 -8.88 3.39
N GLN A 44 7.62 -9.93 3.48
CA GLN A 44 6.90 -10.44 2.32
C GLN A 44 6.01 -9.38 1.68
N ALA A 45 5.18 -8.71 2.48
CA ALA A 45 4.30 -7.66 2.00
C ALA A 45 5.09 -6.54 1.31
N ARG A 46 6.20 -6.10 1.91
CA ARG A 46 7.10 -5.10 1.35
C ARG A 46 7.66 -5.51 -0.01
N ALA A 47 8.16 -6.73 -0.11
CA ALA A 47 8.69 -7.26 -1.37
C ALA A 47 7.61 -7.39 -2.45
N GLU A 48 6.38 -7.76 -2.10
CA GLU A 48 5.26 -7.86 -3.04
C GLU A 48 4.84 -6.47 -3.54
N ILE A 49 4.73 -5.48 -2.65
CA ILE A 49 4.38 -4.10 -3.00
C ILE A 49 5.47 -3.46 -3.87
N GLU A 50 6.74 -3.69 -3.55
CA GLU A 50 7.88 -3.20 -4.33
C GLU A 50 7.94 -3.83 -5.74
N LYS A 51 7.47 -5.08 -5.89
CA LYS A 51 7.34 -5.75 -7.20
C LYS A 51 6.08 -5.31 -7.96
N GLU A 52 4.97 -5.05 -7.29
CA GLU A 52 3.70 -4.61 -7.90
C GLU A 52 3.75 -3.13 -8.33
N ALA A 53 4.57 -2.30 -7.69
CA ALA A 53 4.72 -0.88 -8.05
C ALA A 53 5.70 -0.68 -9.22
N PRO A 54 5.26 -0.33 -10.45
CA PRO A 54 6.14 0.41 -11.35
C PRO A 54 6.50 1.77 -10.72
N PRO A 55 7.64 2.40 -11.07
CA PRO A 55 8.14 3.62 -10.43
C PRO A 55 7.32 4.90 -10.72
N VAL A 56 6.03 4.79 -11.00
CA VAL A 56 5.18 5.93 -11.30
C VAL A 56 3.98 5.94 -10.37
N GLU A 57 4.01 6.92 -9.48
CA GLU A 57 2.87 7.79 -9.16
C GLU A 57 1.53 7.07 -9.02
N SER A 58 1.05 6.98 -7.78
CA SER A 58 -0.39 6.91 -7.49
C SER A 58 -1.08 8.16 -8.07
N GLY A 59 -1.23 8.21 -9.38
CA GLY A 59 -2.25 8.99 -10.07
C GLY A 59 -3.57 8.25 -9.89
N PRO A 60 -4.67 8.97 -9.63
CA PRO A 60 -5.94 8.34 -9.30
C PRO A 60 -6.35 7.41 -10.46
N VAL A 61 -6.66 6.15 -10.14
CA VAL A 61 -7.52 5.36 -11.00
C VAL A 61 -8.93 5.94 -10.88
N ASP A 62 -9.10 7.15 -11.42
CA ASP A 62 -10.40 7.70 -11.76
C ASP A 62 -11.03 6.71 -12.73
N GLY A 63 -11.93 5.89 -12.19
CA GLY A 63 -12.89 5.11 -12.94
C GLY A 63 -13.92 6.02 -13.60
N GLU A 64 -13.47 7.01 -14.38
CA GLU A 64 -14.28 7.67 -15.39
C GLU A 64 -14.46 6.67 -16.54
N SER A 65 -15.38 5.73 -16.33
CA SER A 65 -16.04 5.03 -17.43
C SER A 65 -16.87 6.06 -18.19
N LEU A 66 -16.21 6.78 -19.10
CA LEU A 66 -16.86 7.60 -20.10
C LEU A 66 -17.54 6.68 -21.14
N LYS A 67 -18.87 6.63 -21.10
CA LYS A 67 -19.77 6.57 -22.28
C LYS A 67 -21.19 6.96 -21.90
#